data_AF-A0A0C2ZG06-F1
#
_entry.id   AF-A0A0C2ZG06-F1
#
_cell.length_a   1.000
_cell.length_b   1.000
_cell.length_c   1.000
_cell.angle_alpha   90.00
_cell.angle_beta   90.00
_cell.angle_gamma   90.00
#
_symmetry.space_group_name_H-M   'P 1'
#
loop_
_entity.id
_entity.type
_entity.pdbx_description
1 polymer ?
#
loop_
_entity_poly.entity_id
_entity_poly.type
_entity_poly.pdbx_seq_one_letter_code
_entity_poly.pdbx_strand_id
1 'polypeptide(L)' 'LLHIADSINAMGPVWTSWAFPMERFCGSIQPTIKNRCFPYASISKYVTDDAHLTQVQLLYDLQDKLSF' A
#
# COMPACT_ATOMS: atom_id res chain seq x y z
N LEU A 1 0.16 -0.21 -27.04
CA LEU A 1 -1.31 -0.13 -26.83
C LEU A 1 -2.02 -1.49 -26.77
N LEU A 2 -1.42 -2.61 -27.20
CA LEU A 2 -2.08 -3.93 -27.21
C LEU A 2 -2.03 -4.72 -25.88
N HIS A 3 -1.12 -4.38 -24.96
CA HIS A 3 -0.93 -5.13 -23.69
C HIS A 3 -2.03 -4.89 -22.64
N ILE A 4 -2.83 -3.84 -22.80
CA ILE A 4 -3.91 -3.51 -21.85
C ILE A 4 -5.03 -4.56 -21.91
N ALA A 5 -5.37 -5.07 -23.11
CA ALA A 5 -6.42 -6.06 -23.25
C ALA A 5 -6.05 -7.41 -22.61
N ASP A 6 -4.79 -7.83 -22.74
CA ASP A 6 -4.26 -9.05 -22.13
C ASP A 6 -4.23 -8.93 -20.60
N SER A 7 -3.79 -7.77 -20.10
CA SER A 7 -3.80 -7.46 -18.66
C SER A 7 -5.21 -7.45 -18.08
N ILE A 8 -6.22 -6.95 -18.81
CA ILE A 8 -7.62 -6.95 -18.36
C ILE A 8 -8.21 -8.37 -18.34
N ASN A 9 -7.83 -9.23 -19.28
CA ASN A 9 -8.27 -10.62 -19.28
C ASN A 9 -7.64 -11.41 -18.13
N ALA A 10 -6.36 -11.15 -17.83
CA ALA A 10 -5.62 -11.80 -16.74
C ALA A 10 -6.03 -11.31 -15.33
N MET A 11 -6.34 -10.01 -15.16
CA MET A 11 -6.69 -9.43 -13.85
C MET A 11 -8.22 -9.31 -13.62
N GLY A 12 -9.04 -9.67 -14.60
CA GLY A 12 -10.48 -9.41 -14.57
C GLY A 12 -10.81 -7.92 -14.76
N PRO A 13 -12.11 -7.55 -14.66
CA PRO A 13 -12.54 -6.16 -14.78
C PRO A 13 -11.68 -5.22 -13.92
N VAL A 14 -11.22 -4.11 -14.50
CA VAL A 14 -10.32 -3.16 -13.82
C VAL A 14 -10.83 -2.73 -12.43
N TRP A 15 -12.15 -2.65 -12.27
CA TRP A 15 -12.79 -2.31 -11.01
C TRP A 15 -12.68 -3.42 -9.95
N THR A 16 -12.77 -4.70 -10.32
CA THR A 16 -12.58 -5.82 -9.36
C THR A 16 -11.12 -6.01 -9.00
N SER A 17 -10.21 -5.78 -9.96
CA SER A 17 -8.78 -5.87 -9.75
C SER A 17 -8.26 -4.77 -8.80
N TRP A 18 -8.78 -3.55 -8.92
CA TRP A 18 -8.29 -2.40 -8.15
C TRP A 18 -9.07 -2.10 -6.86
N ALA A 19 -10.38 -2.40 -6.81
CA ALA A 19 -11.19 -2.07 -5.63
C ALA A 19 -10.69 -2.81 -4.38
N PHE A 20 -10.44 -4.11 -4.48
CA PHE A 20 -10.03 -4.92 -3.32
C PHE A 20 -8.68 -4.49 -2.70
N PRO A 21 -7.57 -4.32 -3.47
CA PRO A 21 -6.32 -3.84 -2.89
C PRO A 21 -6.44 -2.41 -2.36
N MET A 22 -7.25 -1.55 -2.98
CA MET A 22 -7.50 -0.21 -2.46
C MET A 22 -8.29 -0.20 -1.15
N GLU A 23 -9.27 -1.08 -0.98
CA GLU A 23 -9.99 -1.21 0.29
C GLU A 23 -9.06 -1.67 1.41
N ARG A 24 -8.20 -2.66 1.14
CA ARG A 24 -7.15 -3.10 2.07
C ARG A 24 -6.17 -1.97 2.42
N PHE A 25 -5.71 -1.25 1.40
CA PHE A 25 -4.77 -0.12 1.57
C PHE A 25 -5.41 1.02 2.38
N CYS A 26 -6.64 1.42 2.03
CA CYS A 26 -7.39 2.43 2.76
C CYS A 26 -7.67 2.00 4.21
N GLY A 27 -7.96 0.71 4.44
CA GLY A 27 -8.11 0.14 5.78
C GLY A 27 -6.84 0.26 6.63
N SER A 28 -5.66 0.07 6.03
CA SER A 28 -4.37 0.25 6.71
C SER A 28 -4.03 1.72 6.99
N ILE A 29 -4.50 2.64 6.14
CA ILE A 29 -4.18 4.08 6.25
C ILE A 29 -5.15 4.81 7.16
N GLN A 30 -6.42 4.42 7.19
CA GLN A 30 -7.47 4.98 8.04
C GLN A 30 -7.05 5.19 9.52
N PRO A 31 -6.41 4.24 10.22
CA PRO A 31 -5.97 4.45 11.60
C PRO A 31 -4.88 5.52 11.75
N THR A 32 -4.15 5.83 10.68
CA THR A 32 -3.09 6.85 10.67
C THR A 32 -3.63 8.26 10.43
N ILE A 33 -4.88 8.40 9.94
CA ILE A 33 -5.59 9.68 9.80
C ILE A 33 -6.18 10.14 11.15
N LYS A 34 -5.44 9.92 12.25
CA LYS A 34 -5.82 10.45 13.57
C LYS A 34 -5.71 11.97 13.64
N ASN A 35 -4.85 12.57 12.82
CA ASN A 35 -4.69 14.02 12.76
C ASN A 35 -5.70 14.65 11.78
N ARG A 36 -6.82 15.14 12.31
CA ARG A 36 -7.93 15.72 11.53
C ARG A 36 -7.59 17.07 10.90
N CYS A 37 -6.52 17.74 11.35
CA CYS A 37 -6.13 19.07 10.86
C CYS A 37 -5.24 19.00 9.60
N PHE A 38 -4.36 18.00 9.49
CA PHE A 38 -3.47 17.82 8.34
C PHE A 38 -3.43 16.37 7.86
N PRO A 39 -4.53 15.86 7.27
CA PRO A 39 -4.65 14.45 6.88
C PRO A 39 -3.59 14.01 5.86
N TYR A 40 -3.27 14.87 4.88
CA TYR A 40 -2.24 14.56 3.88
C TYR A 40 -0.83 14.49 4.46
N ALA A 41 -0.53 15.34 5.46
CA ALA A 41 0.77 15.35 6.11
C ALA A 41 0.98 14.14 7.04
N SER A 42 -0.10 13.56 7.58
CA SER A 42 -0.03 12.28 8.31
C SER A 42 0.13 11.09 7.37
N ILE A 43 -0.57 11.10 6.23
CA ILE A 43 -0.46 10.03 5.23
C ILE A 43 0.94 10.00 4.62
N SER A 44 1.50 11.15 4.24
CA SER A 44 2.85 11.21 3.68
C SER A 44 3.91 10.69 4.66
N LYS A 45 3.82 11.08 5.94
CA LYS A 45 4.70 10.57 6.99
C LYS A 45 4.58 9.05 7.14
N TYR A 46 3.36 8.51 7.15
CA TYR A 46 3.13 7.07 7.26
C TYR A 46 3.78 6.29 6.11
N VAL A 47 3.59 6.76 4.87
CA VAL A 47 4.19 6.11 3.69
C VAL A 47 5.72 6.18 3.72
N THR A 48 6.28 7.30 4.18
CA THR A 48 7.74 7.42 4.36
C THR A 48 8.27 6.50 5.45
N ASP A 49 7.57 6.40 6.59
CA ASP A 49 7.96 5.54 7.71
C ASP A 49 7.91 4.05 7.31
N ASP A 50 6.85 3.64 6.62
CA ASP A 50 6.68 2.29 6.06
C ASP A 50 7.77 1.93 5.05
N ALA A 51 8.11 2.85 4.14
CA ALA A 51 9.21 2.67 3.19
C ALA A 51 10.58 2.56 3.88
N HIS A 52 10.83 3.40 4.90
CA HIS A 52 12.05 3.34 5.69
C HIS A 52 12.16 2.03 6.48
N LEU A 53 11.06 1.58 7.08
CA LEU A 53 10.99 0.30 7.79
C LEU A 53 11.27 -0.86 6.84
N THR A 54 10.67 -0.86 5.64
CA THR A 54 10.94 -1.85 4.59
C THR A 54 12.41 -1.83 4.16
N GLN A 55 13.01 -0.64 4.00
CA GLN A 55 14.42 -0.51 3.65
C GLN A 55 15.34 -1.06 4.75
N VAL A 56 15.05 -0.76 6.02
CA VAL A 56 15.81 -1.30 7.16
C VAL A 56 15.64 -2.82 7.24
N GLN A 57 14.42 -3.34 7.07
CA GLN A 57 14.17 -4.78 7.03
C GLN A 57 14.98 -5.49 5.95
N LEU A 58 15.09 -4.90 4.76
CA LEU A 58 15.89 -5.43 3.65
C LEU A 58 17.39 -5.40 3.95
N LEU A 59 17.90 -4.33 4.55
CA LEU A 59 19.32 -4.18 4.87
C LEU A 59 19.80 -5.18 5.93
N TYR A 60 18.92 -5.57 6.85
CA TYR A 60 19.26 -6.44 7.97
C TYR A 60 18.65 -7.85 7.90
N ASP A 61 18.04 -8.22 6.75
CA ASP A 61 17.35 -9.50 6.53
C ASP A 61 16.33 -9.84 7.65
N LEU A 62 15.66 -8.81 8.20
CA LEU A 62 14.76 -8.94 9.36
C LEU A 62 13.33 -9.35 8.98
N GLN A 63 13.11 -9.74 7.72
CA GLN A 63 11.78 -10.09 7.20
C GLN A 63 11.16 -11.29 7.93
N ASP A 64 11.99 -12.23 8.40
CA ASP A 64 11.57 -13.38 9.23
C ASP A 64 11.09 -12.96 10.63
N LYS A 65 11.66 -11.90 11.20
CA LYS A 65 11.44 -11.49 12.60
C LYS A 65 10.27 -10.53 12.79
N LEU A 66 9.84 -9.86 11.71
CA LEU A 66 8.80 -8.83 11.72
C LEU A 66 7.52 -9.26 11.00
N SER A 67 7.43 -10.49 10.48
CA SER A 67 6.14 -11.07 10.06
C SER A 67 5.29 -11.37 11.30
N PHE A 68 4.37 -10.47 11.63
CA PHE A 68 3.30 -10.66 12.60
C PHE A 68 2.05 -11.23 11.92
#